data_AF-A0A7N8WIM4-F1
#
_entry.id   AF-A0A7N8WIM4-F1
#
_cell.length_a   1.000
_cell.length_b   1.000
_cell.length_c   1.000
_cell.angle_alpha   90.00
_cell.angle_beta   90.00
_cell.angle_gamma   90.00
#
_symmetry.space_group_name_H-M   'P 1'
#
loop_
_entity.id
_entity.type
_entity.pdbx_description
1 polymer ?
#
loop_
_entity_poly.entity_id
_entity_poly.type
_entity_poly.pdbx_seq_one_letter_code
_entity_poly.pdbx_strand_id
1 'polypeptide(L)'
;MNPDDIFVTQKSSLPNLNQRHVYIGYSITQARHLFSEDEDTIVTGAPKDCKEDARGSVLLMVKQSKTLVIKQRLRGEQTGSYFGNSVATTDLNNDG
;
A
#
# COMPACT_ATOMS: atom_id res chain seq x y z
N MET A 1 -7.68 16.89 -19.82
CA MET A 1 -6.93 15.68 -20.21
C MET A 1 -6.61 15.83 -21.68
N ASN A 2 -5.34 15.76 -22.07
CA ASN A 2 -4.95 15.94 -23.47
C ASN A 2 -5.01 14.58 -24.18
N PRO A 3 -5.75 14.42 -25.29
CA PRO A 3 -5.82 13.17 -26.03
C PRO A 3 -4.48 12.69 -26.61
N ASP A 4 -3.48 13.56 -26.69
CA ASP A 4 -2.13 13.22 -27.16
C ASP A 4 -1.22 12.63 -26.07
N ASP A 5 -1.68 12.58 -24.81
CA ASP A 5 -0.91 12.02 -23.71
C ASP A 5 -0.75 10.50 -23.86
N ILE A 6 0.48 10.02 -23.98
CA ILE A 6 0.80 8.59 -24.03
C ILE A 6 0.96 8.06 -22.60
N PHE A 7 0.04 7.20 -22.17
CA PHE A 7 0.11 6.55 -20.86
C PHE A 7 1.02 5.32 -20.90
N VAL A 8 2.05 5.30 -20.05
CA VAL A 8 2.88 4.12 -19.82
C VAL A 8 2.24 3.30 -18.70
N THR A 9 1.65 2.16 -19.05
CA THR A 9 1.07 1.23 -18.07
C THR A 9 2.15 0.32 -17.49
N GLN A 10 2.30 0.33 -16.17
CA GLN A 10 3.14 -0.63 -15.45
C GLN A 10 2.27 -1.66 -14.72
N LYS A 11 2.68 -2.93 -14.74
CA LYS A 11 2.00 -4.01 -14.04
C LYS A 11 2.93 -4.68 -13.04
N SER A 12 2.45 -4.87 -11.83
CA SER A 12 3.08 -5.66 -10.76
C SER A 12 2.04 -6.52 -10.06
N SER A 13 2.46 -7.65 -9.51
CA SER A 13 1.58 -8.57 -8.78
C SER A 13 2.08 -8.79 -7.36
N LEU A 14 1.16 -8.74 -6.40
CA LEU A 14 1.40 -9.25 -5.06
C LEU A 14 1.25 -10.78 -5.07
N PRO A 15 2.21 -11.55 -4.53
CA PRO A 15 2.07 -13.00 -4.43
C PRO A 15 0.91 -13.38 -3.51
N ASN A 16 0.40 -14.60 -3.67
CA ASN A 16 -0.67 -15.10 -2.82
C ASN A 16 -0.18 -15.23 -1.37
N LEU A 17 -0.74 -14.41 -0.48
CA LEU A 17 -0.40 -14.40 0.95
C LEU A 17 -1.13 -15.47 1.76
N ASN A 18 -1.98 -16.30 1.14
CA ASN A 18 -2.92 -17.20 1.81
C ASN A 18 -3.88 -16.50 2.81
N GLN A 19 -4.01 -15.17 2.69
CA GLN A 19 -4.95 -14.36 3.46
C GLN A 19 -6.14 -13.98 2.58
N ARG A 20 -7.36 -14.35 3.00
CA ARG A 20 -8.61 -14.02 2.28
C ARG A 20 -9.45 -13.05 3.10
N HIS A 21 -10.26 -12.24 2.41
CA HIS A 21 -11.21 -11.28 2.99
C HIS A 21 -10.60 -10.14 3.83
N VAL A 22 -9.31 -9.86 3.65
CA VAL A 22 -8.60 -8.78 4.37
C VAL A 22 -8.76 -7.39 3.72
N TYR A 23 -9.33 -7.34 2.52
CA TYR A 23 -9.57 -6.13 1.73
C TYR A 23 -8.29 -5.34 1.44
N ILE A 24 -7.17 -6.03 1.20
CA ILE A 24 -5.97 -5.39 0.68
C ILE A 24 -6.28 -4.74 -0.68
N GLY A 25 -5.83 -3.49 -0.87
CA GLY A 25 -6.21 -2.69 -2.03
C GLY A 25 -7.45 -1.82 -1.84
N TYR A 26 -8.04 -1.78 -0.63
CA TYR A 26 -9.22 -0.93 -0.36
C TYR A 26 -8.89 0.56 -0.54
N SER A 27 -7.69 0.96 -0.12
CA SER A 27 -7.10 2.26 -0.38
C SER A 27 -5.68 2.07 -0.90
N ILE A 28 -5.23 2.94 -1.80
CA ILE A 28 -3.93 2.85 -2.47
C ILE A 28 -3.38 4.25 -2.69
N THR A 29 -2.09 4.43 -2.41
CA THR A 29 -1.29 5.54 -2.93
C THR A 29 0.09 5.04 -3.35
N GLN A 30 0.74 5.76 -4.24
CA GLN A 30 2.13 5.54 -4.64
C GLN A 30 2.96 6.74 -4.19
N ALA A 31 4.09 6.48 -3.55
CA ALA A 31 5.03 7.50 -3.13
C ALA A 31 6.46 7.05 -3.41
N ARG A 32 7.34 8.03 -3.60
CA ARG A 32 8.78 7.83 -3.63
C ARG A 32 9.37 8.24 -2.27
N HIS A 33 10.63 7.92 -2.04
CA HIS A 33 11.39 8.34 -0.85
C HIS A 33 10.96 7.71 0.49
N LEU A 34 9.95 6.84 0.54
CA LEU A 34 9.56 6.17 1.79
C LEU A 34 10.61 5.15 2.31
N PHE A 35 11.35 4.52 1.41
CA PHE A 35 12.43 3.57 1.77
C PHE A 35 13.77 3.90 1.09
N SER A 36 13.73 4.57 -0.07
CA SER A 36 14.88 4.97 -0.89
C SER A 36 14.44 6.02 -1.91
N GLU A 37 15.34 6.88 -2.35
CA GLU A 37 15.07 7.94 -3.34
C GLU A 37 14.62 7.38 -4.70
N ASP A 38 15.18 6.23 -5.09
CA ASP A 38 14.99 5.62 -6.40
C ASP A 38 13.85 4.60 -6.45
N GLU A 39 13.26 4.24 -5.30
CA GLU A 39 12.26 3.18 -5.23
C GLU A 39 10.84 3.73 -5.06
N ASP A 40 9.97 3.35 -6.00
CA ASP A 40 8.52 3.49 -5.84
C ASP A 40 8.00 2.55 -4.74
N THR A 41 7.31 3.13 -3.78
CA THR A 41 6.61 2.43 -2.72
C THR A 41 5.11 2.52 -2.92
N ILE A 42 4.46 1.37 -2.99
CA ILE A 42 3.00 1.24 -2.97
C ILE A 42 2.56 1.11 -1.52
N VAL A 43 1.73 2.05 -1.07
CA VAL A 43 1.10 2.02 0.24
C VAL A 43 -0.35 1.60 0.04
N THR A 44 -0.78 0.53 0.68
CA THR A 44 -2.16 0.04 0.57
C THR A 44 -2.78 -0.29 1.91
N GLY A 45 -4.05 0.08 2.05
CA GLY A 45 -4.88 -0.33 3.17
C GLY A 45 -5.45 -1.74 3.02
N ALA A 46 -5.54 -2.44 4.14
CA ALA A 46 -6.25 -3.69 4.33
C ALA A 46 -7.10 -3.59 5.62
N PRO A 47 -8.23 -2.86 5.60
CA PRO A 47 -9.00 -2.51 6.80
C PRO A 47 -9.65 -3.72 7.51
N LYS A 48 -9.65 -4.90 6.88
CA LYS A 48 -10.08 -6.17 7.48
C LYS A 48 -8.92 -7.14 7.71
N ASP A 49 -7.67 -6.67 7.70
CA ASP A 49 -6.53 -7.51 8.04
C ASP A 49 -6.64 -8.04 9.48
N CYS A 50 -6.19 -9.28 9.65
CA CYS A 50 -6.44 -10.18 10.78
C CYS A 50 -7.91 -10.62 10.93
N LYS A 51 -8.15 -11.93 10.79
CA LYS A 51 -9.50 -12.50 10.86
C LYS A 51 -10.06 -12.53 12.28
N GLU A 52 -9.18 -12.59 13.26
CA GLU A 52 -9.49 -12.81 14.66
C GLU A 52 -9.99 -11.55 15.34
N ASP A 53 -9.44 -10.39 14.97
CA ASP A 53 -9.73 -9.12 15.65
C ASP A 53 -10.05 -7.94 14.72
N ALA A 54 -9.97 -8.10 13.40
CA ALA A 54 -10.37 -7.10 12.40
C ALA A 54 -9.88 -5.67 12.71
N ARG A 55 -8.63 -5.54 13.17
CA ARG A 55 -8.03 -4.24 13.50
C ARG A 55 -7.59 -3.47 12.26
N GLY A 56 -7.39 -4.15 11.14
CA GLY A 56 -6.91 -3.55 9.91
C GLY A 56 -5.41 -3.31 9.90
N SER A 57 -4.86 -3.06 8.71
CA SER A 57 -3.44 -2.80 8.50
C SER A 57 -3.21 -1.85 7.32
N VAL A 58 -2.05 -1.21 7.31
CA VAL A 58 -1.47 -0.54 6.14
C VAL A 58 -0.18 -1.27 5.75
N LEU A 59 -0.04 -1.64 4.49
CA LEU A 59 1.11 -2.35 3.95
C LEU A 59 1.90 -1.43 3.04
N LEU A 60 3.21 -1.38 3.25
CA LEU A 60 4.15 -0.67 2.39
C LEU A 60 4.93 -1.72 1.59
N MET A 61 4.86 -1.60 0.27
CA MET A 61 5.40 -2.58 -0.66
C MET A 61 6.29 -1.91 -1.69
N VAL A 62 7.42 -2.53 -2.00
CA VAL A 62 8.29 -2.08 -3.10
C VAL A 62 8.16 -3.00 -4.28
N LYS A 63 8.40 -2.47 -5.48
CA LYS A 63 8.41 -3.23 -6.71
C LYS A 63 9.79 -3.87 -6.91
N GLN A 64 9.83 -5.20 -6.93
CA GLN A 64 10.99 -5.98 -7.36
C GLN A 64 10.66 -6.66 -8.68
N SER A 65 11.16 -6.10 -9.79
CA SER A 65 10.84 -6.53 -11.15
C SER A 65 9.33 -6.43 -11.46
N LYS A 66 8.59 -7.56 -11.45
CA LYS A 66 7.14 -7.61 -11.67
C LYS A 66 6.35 -8.01 -10.42
N THR A 67 7.02 -8.10 -9.28
CA THR A 67 6.44 -8.59 -8.03
C THR A 67 6.47 -7.50 -6.97
N LEU A 68 5.37 -7.36 -6.22
CA LEU A 68 5.33 -6.51 -5.04
C LEU A 68 5.83 -7.30 -3.83
N VAL A 69 6.76 -6.70 -3.08
CA VAL A 69 7.31 -7.28 -1.86
C VAL A 69 6.93 -6.39 -0.68
N ILE A 70 6.24 -6.95 0.30
CA ILE A 70 5.88 -6.24 1.53
C ILE A 70 7.15 -5.99 2.34
N LYS A 71 7.48 -4.71 2.55
CA LYS A 71 8.59 -4.28 3.39
C LYS A 71 8.14 -4.02 4.81
N GLN A 72 6.95 -3.46 4.98
CA GLN A 72 6.41 -3.12 6.28
C GLN A 72 4.89 -3.31 6.33
N ARG A 73 4.41 -3.70 7.51
CA ARG A 73 2.98 -3.79 7.82
C ARG A 73 2.73 -3.03 9.13
N LEU A 74 1.98 -1.94 9.03
CA LEU A 74 1.51 -1.18 10.17
C LEU A 74 0.14 -1.73 10.58
N ARG A 75 -0.02 -2.17 11.81
CA ARG A 75 -1.26 -2.79 12.30
C ARG A 75 -2.07 -1.77 13.10
N GLY A 76 -3.38 -1.76 12.90
CA GLY A 76 -4.30 -0.99 13.72
C GLY A 76 -4.39 -1.53 15.16
N GLU A 77 -4.83 -0.68 16.08
CA GLU A 77 -4.89 -1.03 17.50
C GLU A 77 -6.29 -1.49 17.94
N GLN A 78 -7.33 -0.87 17.40
CA GLN A 78 -8.72 -1.09 17.80
C GLN A 78 -9.48 -1.94 16.77
N THR A 79 -10.18 -2.97 17.26
CA THR A 79 -11.08 -3.81 16.47
C THR A 79 -12.20 -2.98 15.84
N GLY A 80 -12.44 -3.16 14.53
CA GLY A 80 -13.51 -2.46 13.82
C GLY A 80 -13.24 -0.99 13.51
N SER A 81 -12.06 -0.47 13.86
CA SER A 81 -11.64 0.90 13.54
C SER A 81 -11.47 1.16 12.04
N TYR A 82 -11.36 0.07 11.25
CA TYR A 82 -11.13 0.14 9.82
C TYR A 82 -9.78 0.78 9.47
N PHE A 83 -8.76 0.57 10.30
CA PHE A 83 -7.41 1.11 10.09
C PHE A 83 -6.88 0.74 8.69
N GLY A 84 -6.49 1.74 7.90
CA GLY A 84 -6.18 1.59 6.47
C GLY A 84 -7.34 1.86 5.52
N ASN A 85 -8.50 2.34 5.99
CA ASN A 85 -9.62 2.75 5.13
C ASN A 85 -9.23 3.78 4.07
N SER A 86 -8.35 4.70 4.42
CA SER A 86 -7.78 5.71 3.53
C SER A 86 -6.30 5.88 3.86
N VAL A 87 -5.49 6.10 2.84
CA VAL A 87 -4.04 6.32 2.98
C VAL A 87 -3.64 7.52 2.13
N ALA A 88 -2.75 8.34 2.67
CA ALA A 88 -2.11 9.44 1.98
C ALA A 88 -0.64 9.48 2.42
N THR A 89 0.22 9.96 1.53
CA THR A 89 1.66 10.05 1.74
C THR A 89 2.08 11.49 1.54
N THR A 90 2.85 12.01 2.48
CA THR A 90 3.41 13.36 2.41
C THR A 90 4.69 13.39 3.23
N ASP A 91 5.65 14.20 2.77
CA ASP A 91 6.83 14.56 3.53
C ASP A 91 6.44 15.69 4.49
N LEU A 92 6.41 15.41 5.80
CA LEU A 92 5.97 16.36 6.83
C LEU A 92 7.13 17.20 7.38
N ASN A 93 8.34 16.65 7.38
CA ASN A 93 9.55 17.25 7.94
C ASN A 93 10.49 17.81 6.88
N ASN A 94 10.11 17.71 5.60
CA ASN A 94 10.83 18.23 4.45
C ASN A 94 12.27 17.68 4.35
N ASP A 95 12.45 16.39 4.64
CA ASP A 95 13.73 15.69 4.50
C ASP A 95 13.84 14.86 3.21
N GLY A 96 12.76 14.79 2.42
CA GLY A 96 12.69 14.11 1.14
C GLY A 96 12.44 12.62 1.30
#